data_AF-A0A1Y2EK36-F1
#
_entry.id   AF-A0A1Y2EK36-F1
#
_cell.length_a   1.000
_cell.length_b   1.000
_cell.length_c   1.000
_cell.angle_alpha   90.00
_cell.angle_beta   90.00
_cell.angle_gamma   90.00
#
_symmetry.space_group_name_H-M   'P 1'
#
loop_
_entity.id
_entity.type
_entity.pdbx_description
1 polymer ?
#
loop_
_entity_poly.entity_id
_entity_poly.type
_entity_poly.pdbx_seq_one_letter_code
_entity_poly.pdbx_strand_id
1 'polypeptide(L)' 'MSLQAADKWNRETPVPLQVIQYVDQGVREKLPAGTEVLGISRSGASYWARTAKIDATNEAGEETPFFIKVMIV' A
#
# COMPACT_ATOMS: atom_id res chain seq x y z
N MET A 1 20.89 -9.64 -30.60
CA MET A 1 19.81 -8.76 -30.07
C MET A 1 19.70 -9.00 -28.58
N SER A 2 20.22 -8.07 -27.77
CA SER A 2 20.44 -8.25 -26.33
C SER A 2 19.15 -8.06 -25.51
N LEU A 3 18.92 -8.97 -24.57
CA LEU A 3 17.84 -9.00 -23.56
C LEU A 3 17.81 -7.79 -22.58
N GLN A 4 18.47 -6.66 -22.90
CA GLN A 4 18.65 -5.52 -21.99
C GLN A 4 17.42 -4.62 -21.84
N ALA A 5 16.39 -4.76 -22.69
CA ALA A 5 15.22 -3.88 -22.64
C ALA A 5 14.21 -4.23 -21.52
N ALA A 6 14.13 -5.50 -21.10
CA ALA A 6 13.14 -5.96 -20.12
C ALA A 6 13.48 -5.57 -18.67
N ASP A 7 14.77 -5.37 -18.37
CA ASP A 7 15.26 -5.25 -16.98
C ASP A 7 15.04 -3.85 -16.37
N LYS A 8 14.89 -2.82 -17.20
CA LYS A 8 14.67 -1.44 -16.73
C LYS A 8 13.28 -1.23 -16.10
N TRP A 9 12.29 -2.05 -16.47
CA TRP A 9 10.89 -1.91 -16.06
C TRP A 9 10.53 -2.74 -14.83
N ASN A 10 11.38 -3.66 -14.39
CA ASN A 10 11.15 -4.49 -13.21
C ASN A 10 11.83 -3.96 -11.94
N ARG A 11 12.45 -2.77 -11.99
CA ARG A 11 13.08 -2.19 -10.81
C ARG A 11 12.04 -1.55 -9.90
N GLU A 12 11.93 -2.06 -8.69
CA GLU A 12 11.15 -1.42 -7.63
C GLU A 12 11.68 0.00 -7.40
N THR A 13 10.81 0.99 -7.48
CA THR A 13 11.18 2.36 -7.11
C THR A 13 11.04 2.48 -5.58
N PRO A 14 12.12 2.72 -4.83
CA PRO A 14 12.03 2.83 -3.39
C PRO A 14 11.17 4.05 -3.00
N VAL A 15 10.06 3.80 -2.31
CA VAL A 15 9.27 4.84 -1.65
C VAL A 15 9.96 5.18 -0.32
N PRO A 16 10.35 6.45 -0.07
CA PRO A 16 10.95 6.80 1.20
C PRO A 16 10.08 6.33 2.37
N LEU A 17 10.66 5.76 3.42
CA LEU A 17 9.90 5.29 4.58
C LEU A 17 9.09 6.42 5.23
N GLN A 18 9.56 7.66 5.09
CA GLN A 18 8.90 8.84 5.63
C GLN A 18 7.52 9.14 5.00
N VAL A 19 7.21 8.59 3.81
CA VAL A 19 5.95 8.93 3.13
C VAL A 19 4.78 8.01 3.50
N ILE A 20 5.00 6.93 4.25
CA ILE A 20 3.95 5.99 4.69
C ILE A 20 4.00 5.92 6.21
N GLN A 21 3.35 6.89 6.86
CA GLN A 21 3.32 7.02 8.31
C GLN A 21 1.91 7.08 8.89
N TYR A 22 0.92 7.47 8.09
CA TYR A 22 -0.46 7.58 8.53
C TYR A 22 -1.42 7.22 7.40
N VAL A 23 -2.65 6.86 7.77
CA VAL A 23 -3.76 6.67 6.84
C VAL A 23 -4.59 7.95 6.85
N ASP A 24 -4.75 8.55 5.68
CA ASP A 24 -5.55 9.77 5.51
C ASP A 24 -6.99 9.60 6.03
N GLN A 25 -7.58 10.67 6.57
CA GLN A 25 -8.92 10.62 7.15
C GLN A 25 -9.98 10.21 6.11
N GLY A 26 -9.88 10.69 4.87
CA GLY A 26 -10.84 10.33 3.82
C GLY A 26 -10.79 8.85 3.47
N VAL A 27 -9.63 8.20 3.62
CA VAL A 27 -9.50 6.74 3.48
C VAL A 27 -10.14 6.03 4.67
N ARG A 28 -9.88 6.50 5.90
CA ARG A 28 -10.46 5.93 7.12
C ARG A 28 -11.99 5.94 7.10
N GLU A 29 -12.59 7.02 6.62
CA GLU A 29 -14.04 7.17 6.49
C GLU A 29 -14.68 6.21 5.47
N LYS A 30 -13.88 5.59 4.60
CA LYS A 30 -14.34 4.60 3.61
C LYS A 30 -14.12 3.16 4.06
N LEU A 31 -13.44 2.93 5.18
CA LEU A 31 -13.31 1.59 5.74
C LEU A 31 -14.66 1.12 6.30
N PRO A 32 -14.89 -0.20 6.38
CA PRO A 32 -16.07 -0.75 7.03
C PRO A 32 -16.25 -0.18 8.44
N ALA A 33 -17.51 0.01 8.86
CA ALA A 33 -17.82 0.49 10.20
C ALA A 33 -17.16 -0.40 11.26
N GLY A 34 -16.65 0.26 12.32
CA GLY A 34 -15.98 -0.42 13.42
C GLY A 34 -14.59 -0.99 13.08
N THR A 35 -14.03 -0.64 11.92
CA THR A 35 -12.62 -0.90 11.64
C THR A 35 -11.72 -0.04 12.52
N GLU A 36 -10.76 -0.66 13.20
CA GLU A 36 -9.69 0.03 13.91
C GLU A 36 -8.39 -0.07 13.10
N VAL A 37 -7.81 1.09 12.76
CA VAL A 37 -6.54 1.15 12.01
C VAL A 37 -5.38 1.17 12.99
N LEU A 38 -4.54 0.13 12.93
CA LEU A 38 -3.36 -0.05 13.76
C LEU A 38 -2.10 0.57 13.13
N GLY A 39 -2.01 0.60 11.81
CA GLY A 39 -0.85 1.12 11.12
C GLY A 39 -0.92 1.01 9.60
N ILE A 40 0.14 1.46 8.94
CA ILE A 40 0.31 1.33 7.50
C ILE A 40 1.76 1.01 7.17
N SER A 41 1.98 0.09 6.24
CA SER A 41 3.29 -0.35 5.81
C SER A 41 3.37 -0.46 4.30
N ARG A 42 4.59 -0.46 3.76
CA ARG A 42 4.83 -0.70 2.33
C ARG A 42 4.53 -2.14 1.99
N SER A 43 3.82 -2.39 0.89
CA SER A 43 3.52 -3.73 0.42
C SER A 43 3.72 -3.84 -1.09
N GLY A 44 4.99 -3.96 -1.51
CA GLY A 44 5.36 -4.07 -2.92
C GLY A 44 5.32 -2.75 -3.70
N ALA A 45 6.19 -2.63 -4.69
CA ALA A 45 6.21 -1.52 -5.63
C ALA A 45 6.51 -2.06 -7.03
N SER A 46 5.67 -1.74 -8.01
CA SER A 46 5.96 -2.03 -9.42
C SER A 46 6.13 -0.73 -10.19
N TYR A 47 6.55 -0.85 -11.44
CA TYR A 47 6.62 0.29 -12.35
C TYR A 47 5.27 1.00 -12.53
N TRP A 48 4.17 0.26 -12.42
CA TRP A 48 2.83 0.75 -12.70
C TRP A 48 2.05 1.16 -11.46
N ALA A 49 2.47 0.70 -10.27
CA ALA A 49 1.71 0.94 -9.06
C ALA A 49 2.55 0.91 -7.79
N ARG A 50 2.11 1.67 -6.79
CA ARG A 50 2.57 1.56 -5.40
C ARG A 50 1.47 0.91 -4.58
N THR A 51 1.84 -0.05 -3.75
CA THR A 51 0.90 -0.71 -2.86
C THR A 51 1.33 -0.53 -1.40
N ALA A 52 0.37 -0.22 -0.54
CA ALA A 52 0.53 -0.13 0.90
C ALA A 52 -0.48 -1.04 1.59
N LYS A 53 -0.07 -1.69 2.68
CA LYS A 53 -0.93 -2.49 3.54
C LYS A 53 -1.35 -1.62 4.74
N ILE A 54 -2.64 -1.54 5.00
CA ILE A 54 -3.19 -1.01 6.24
C ILE A 54 -3.40 -2.21 7.17
N ASP A 55 -2.71 -2.19 8.31
CA ASP A 55 -2.94 -3.13 9.39
C ASP A 55 -4.15 -2.64 10.20
N ALA A 56 -5.17 -3.47 10.33
CA ALA A 56 -6.44 -3.11 10.93
C ALA A 56 -7.16 -4.32 11.54
N THR A 57 -8.09 -4.05 12.44
CA THR A 57 -9.01 -5.04 13.03
C THR A 57 -10.47 -4.65 12.76
N ASN A 58 -11.36 -5.63 12.80
CA ASN A 58 -12.80 -5.42 12.78
C ASN A 58 -13.38 -5.17 14.19
N GLU A 59 -14.70 -5.01 14.31
CA GLU A 59 -15.40 -4.80 15.59
C GLU A 59 -15.17 -5.91 16.62
N ALA A 60 -14.89 -7.14 16.17
CA ALA A 60 -14.58 -8.28 17.03
C ALA A 60 -13.08 -8.35 17.41
N GLY A 61 -12.25 -7.41 16.95
CA GLY A 61 -10.81 -7.40 17.16
C GLY A 61 -10.04 -8.35 16.24
N GLU A 62 -10.68 -8.93 15.22
CA GLU A 62 -10.03 -9.86 14.28
C GLU A 62 -9.26 -9.10 13.21
N GLU A 63 -8.05 -9.57 12.88
CA GLU A 63 -7.21 -8.95 11.84
C GLU A 63 -7.92 -8.93 10.49
N THR A 64 -8.10 -7.72 9.95
CA THR A 64 -8.73 -7.48 8.65
C THR A 64 -7.87 -6.48 7.88
N PRO A 65 -6.77 -6.92 7.23
CA PRO A 65 -5.88 -6.00 6.54
C PRO A 65 -6.47 -5.49 5.23
N PHE A 66 -6.17 -4.24 4.89
CA PHE A 66 -6.55 -3.62 3.61
C PHE A 66 -5.33 -3.28 2.77
N PHE A 67 -5.50 -3.18 1.46
CA PHE A 67 -4.43 -2.78 0.54
C PHE A 67 -4.86 -1.58 -0.28
N ILE A 68 -4.08 -0.51 -0.22
CA ILE A 68 -4.22 0.64 -1.13
C ILE A 68 -3.29 0.39 -2.31
N LYS A 69 -3.83 0.44 -3.52
CA LYS A 69 -3.05 0.39 -4.76
C LYS A 69 -3.22 1.70 -5.52
N VAL A 70 -2.13 2.42 -5.72
CA VAL A 70 -2.11 3.69 -6.47
C VAL A 70 -1.36 3.47 -7.78
N MET A 71 -2.00 3.79 -8.90
CA MET A 71 -1.37 3.71 -10.21
C MET A 71 -0.39 4.88 -10.38
N ILE A 72 0.83 4.58 -10.87
CA ILE A 72 1.81 5.58 -11.28
C ILE A 72 1.58 5.76 -12.79
N VAL A 73 0.82 6.78 -13.18
CA VAL A 73 0.62 7.22 -14.56
C VAL A 73 1.15 8.64 -14.73
#